data_AF-A0A4R6JBZ6-F1
#
_entry.id   AF-A0A4R6JBZ6-F1
#
_cell.length_a   1.000
_cell.length_b   1.000
_cell.length_c   1.000
_cell.angle_alpha   90.00
_cell.angle_beta   90.00
_cell.angle_gamma   90.00
#
_symmetry.space_group_name_H-M   'P 1'
#
loop_
_entity.id
_entity.type
_entity.pdbx_description
1 polymer ?
#
loop_
_entity_poly.entity_id
_entity_poly.type
_entity_poly.pdbx_seq_one_letter_code
_entity_poly.pdbx_strand_id
1 'polypeptide(L)'
;MSRSFRVEGVEPRRGSNGVCSYPGEILAGQAAVVEAAARLPQDPALTDLPEYLSVATRDGEEWTLGFDDGMLGVFDLSYPGSDVFEQQLAAEPWVASVERVEREVFAFTTTTVLTADVVLAHCVDVCGKVFRRLNG
;
A
#
# COMPACT_ATOMS: atom_id res chain seq x y z
N MET A 1 9.16 -15.86 18.88
CA MET A 1 9.77 -15.02 17.83
C MET A 1 8.86 -13.82 17.62
N SER A 2 9.34 -12.63 17.98
CA SER A 2 8.64 -11.37 17.74
C SER A 2 8.45 -11.21 16.23
N ARG A 3 7.21 -11.02 15.77
CA ARG A 3 6.95 -10.72 14.35
C ARG A 3 7.19 -9.23 14.19
N SER A 4 8.39 -8.88 13.73
CA SER A 4 8.93 -7.52 13.56
C SER A 4 8.08 -6.58 12.70
N PHE A 5 7.17 -7.13 11.90
CA PHE A 5 6.25 -6.39 11.03
C PHE A 5 4.89 -6.06 11.65
N ARG A 6 4.60 -6.56 12.85
CA ARG A 6 3.32 -6.32 13.53
C ARG A 6 3.24 -4.87 14.03
N VAL A 7 2.04 -4.34 13.99
CA VAL A 7 1.68 -3.05 14.59
C VAL A 7 1.07 -3.31 15.97
N GLU A 8 1.50 -2.57 16.99
CA GLU A 8 0.98 -2.72 18.34
C GLU A 8 -0.51 -2.39 18.39
N GLY A 9 -1.30 -3.23 19.08
CA GLY A 9 -2.76 -3.04 19.19
C GLY A 9 -3.57 -3.40 17.93
N VAL A 10 -2.93 -3.85 16.85
CA VAL A 10 -3.60 -4.22 15.59
C VAL A 10 -3.46 -5.72 15.35
N GLU A 11 -4.59 -6.43 15.20
CA GLU A 11 -4.57 -7.84 14.81
C GLU A 11 -4.84 -7.99 13.29
N PRO A 12 -3.92 -8.60 12.52
CA PRO A 12 -4.15 -8.87 11.10
C PRO A 12 -5.17 -9.99 10.87
N ARG A 13 -5.72 -10.01 9.66
CA ARG A 13 -6.38 -11.20 9.11
C ARG A 13 -5.30 -12.22 8.74
N ARG A 14 -5.32 -13.40 9.36
CA ARG A 14 -4.32 -14.44 9.11
C ARG A 14 -4.84 -15.49 8.13
N GLY A 15 -4.14 -15.65 7.03
CA GLY A 15 -4.36 -16.74 6.08
C GLY A 15 -3.82 -18.07 6.61
N SER A 16 -4.37 -19.18 6.11
CA SER A 16 -3.90 -20.55 6.42
C SER A 16 -2.46 -20.81 5.96
N ASN A 17 -1.95 -20.02 5.01
CA ASN A 17 -0.58 -20.04 4.50
C ASN A 17 0.41 -19.22 5.35
N GLY A 18 -0.03 -18.67 6.50
CA GLY A 18 0.80 -17.88 7.40
C GLY A 18 0.95 -16.40 7.02
N VAL A 19 0.39 -15.96 5.89
CA VAL A 19 0.35 -14.55 5.48
C VAL A 19 -0.54 -13.77 6.46
N CYS A 20 -0.04 -12.63 6.92
CA CYS A 20 -0.79 -11.64 7.68
C CYS A 20 -1.23 -10.54 6.73
N SER A 21 -2.54 -10.41 6.51
CA SER A 21 -3.14 -9.32 5.75
C SER A 21 -3.64 -8.24 6.71
N TYR A 22 -3.33 -7.00 6.39
CA TYR A 22 -3.72 -5.80 7.10
C TYR A 22 -4.55 -4.94 6.15
N PRO A 23 -5.89 -5.05 6.23
CA PRO A 23 -6.79 -4.12 5.57
C PRO A 23 -6.51 -2.68 5.99
N GLY A 24 -6.74 -1.75 5.06
CA GLY A 24 -6.61 -0.32 5.28
C GLY A 24 -7.43 0.18 6.46
N GLU A 25 -8.69 -0.27 6.55
CA GLU A 25 -9.63 0.04 7.64
C GLU A 25 -9.04 -0.14 9.05
N ILE A 26 -8.19 -1.15 9.28
CA ILE A 26 -7.61 -1.41 10.61
C ILE A 26 -6.31 -0.63 10.85
N LEU A 27 -5.72 -0.07 9.80
CA LEU A 27 -4.48 0.71 9.84
C LEU A 27 -4.70 2.22 9.67
N ALA A 28 -5.85 2.66 9.16
CA ALA A 28 -6.13 4.05 8.82
C ALA A 28 -5.95 5.03 10.00
N GLY A 29 -6.21 4.56 11.23
CA GLY A 29 -6.02 5.34 12.46
C GLY A 29 -4.58 5.35 13.02
N GLN A 30 -3.64 4.63 12.41
CA GLN A 30 -2.25 4.59 12.87
C GLN A 30 -1.53 5.88 12.49
N ALA A 31 -0.68 6.38 13.39
CA ALA A 31 -0.06 7.70 13.25
C ALA A 31 0.65 7.89 11.90
N ALA A 32 1.44 6.90 11.46
CA ALA A 32 2.13 6.96 10.17
C ALA A 32 1.16 7.09 8.98
N VAL A 33 0.03 6.38 9.03
CA VAL A 33 -0.98 6.37 7.96
C VAL A 33 -1.76 7.69 7.94
N VAL A 34 -2.15 8.20 9.11
CA VAL A 34 -2.81 9.51 9.25
C VAL A 34 -1.91 10.62 8.70
N GLU A 35 -0.61 10.60 9.03
CA GLU A 35 0.34 11.58 8.54
C GLU A 35 0.53 11.51 7.02
N ALA A 36 0.56 10.31 6.43
CA ALA A 36 0.62 10.12 4.99
C ALA A 36 -0.65 10.60 4.29
N ALA A 37 -1.83 10.27 4.84
CA ALA A 37 -3.11 10.74 4.32
C ALA A 37 -3.19 12.28 4.32
N ALA A 38 -2.68 12.94 5.36
CA ALA A 38 -2.64 14.40 5.44
C ALA A 38 -1.77 15.07 4.35
N ARG A 39 -0.85 14.33 3.70
CA ARG A 39 -0.01 14.83 2.59
C ARG A 39 -0.62 14.60 1.21
N LEU A 40 -1.78 13.94 1.13
CA LEU A 40 -2.45 13.68 -0.14
C LEU A 40 -2.94 14.99 -0.80
N PRO A 41 -3.03 15.00 -2.14
CA PRO A 41 -3.79 16.02 -2.85
C PRO A 41 -5.20 16.18 -2.25
N GLN A 42 -5.68 17.42 -2.18
CA GLN A 42 -7.04 17.71 -1.70
C GLN A 42 -8.05 17.37 -2.82
N ASP A 43 -8.45 16.11 -2.88
CA ASP A 43 -9.41 15.59 -3.85
C ASP A 43 -10.41 14.64 -3.16
N PRO A 44 -11.72 14.75 -3.42
CA PRO A 44 -12.72 13.87 -2.83
C PRO A 44 -12.44 12.38 -3.04
N ALA A 45 -11.85 11.99 -4.18
CA ALA A 45 -11.51 10.60 -4.48
C ALA A 45 -10.41 10.02 -3.58
N LEU A 46 -9.69 10.85 -2.83
CA LEU A 46 -8.59 10.43 -1.97
C LEU A 46 -8.90 10.50 -0.47
N THR A 47 -10.08 11.02 -0.09
CA THR A 47 -10.46 11.30 1.31
C THR A 47 -10.22 10.11 2.23
N ASP A 48 -10.69 8.94 1.83
CA ASP A 48 -10.61 7.70 2.61
C ASP A 48 -9.66 6.69 1.94
N LEU A 49 -8.71 7.18 1.13
CA LEU A 49 -7.79 6.35 0.35
C LEU A 49 -7.17 5.19 1.17
N PRO A 50 -6.67 5.39 2.40
CA PRO A 50 -6.07 4.30 3.16
C PRO A 50 -7.01 3.11 3.35
N GLU A 51 -8.33 3.32 3.49
CA GLU A 51 -9.32 2.28 3.74
C GLU A 51 -9.50 1.34 2.54
N TYR A 52 -9.26 1.84 1.32
CA TYR A 52 -9.35 1.10 0.07
C TYR A 52 -8.07 0.35 -0.31
N LEU A 53 -7.07 0.36 0.56
CA LEU A 53 -5.81 -0.33 0.35
C LEU A 53 -5.69 -1.51 1.32
N SER A 54 -4.87 -2.49 0.98
CA SER A 54 -4.47 -3.52 1.93
C SER A 54 -3.01 -3.89 1.72
N VAL A 55 -2.32 -4.20 2.81
CA VAL A 55 -0.94 -4.71 2.76
C VAL A 55 -0.86 -6.08 3.41
N ALA A 56 -0.10 -7.00 2.82
CA ALA A 56 0.04 -8.35 3.34
C ALA A 56 1.50 -8.81 3.32
N THR A 57 1.93 -9.54 4.34
CA THR A 57 3.30 -10.08 4.44
C THR A 57 3.36 -11.36 5.27
N ARG A 58 4.44 -12.12 5.12
CA ARG A 58 4.82 -13.23 6.02
C ARG A 58 5.94 -12.86 6.99
N ASP A 59 6.81 -11.92 6.61
CA ASP A 59 8.11 -11.69 7.26
C ASP A 59 8.44 -10.21 7.48
N GLY A 60 7.75 -9.29 6.82
CA GLY A 60 8.01 -7.85 6.90
C GLY A 60 8.99 -7.31 5.87
N GLU A 61 9.53 -8.16 4.99
CA GLU A 61 10.41 -7.77 3.89
C GLU A 61 9.68 -7.88 2.56
N GLU A 62 8.98 -9.00 2.33
CA GLU A 62 8.15 -9.26 1.16
C GLU A 62 6.70 -8.86 1.43
N TRP A 63 6.18 -7.97 0.61
CA TRP A 63 4.86 -7.40 0.76
C TRP A 63 4.01 -7.55 -0.49
N THR A 64 2.71 -7.53 -0.28
CA THR A 64 1.72 -7.36 -1.32
C THR A 64 0.88 -6.14 -0.98
N LEU A 65 0.69 -5.23 -1.93
CA LEU A 65 -0.28 -4.14 -1.88
C LEU A 65 -1.47 -4.49 -2.78
N GLY A 66 -2.68 -4.41 -2.23
CA GLY A 66 -3.92 -4.56 -2.98
C GLY A 66 -4.74 -3.27 -2.97
N PHE A 67 -5.42 -2.99 -4.10
CA PHE A 67 -6.41 -1.93 -4.23
C PHE A 67 -7.82 -2.52 -4.29
N ASP A 68 -8.75 -1.89 -3.60
CA ASP A 68 -10.16 -2.14 -3.81
C ASP A 68 -10.64 -1.62 -5.18
N ASP A 69 -11.67 -2.26 -5.73
CA ASP A 69 -12.22 -1.96 -7.07
C ASP A 69 -12.57 -0.47 -7.27
N GLY A 70 -12.96 0.22 -6.19
CA GLY A 70 -13.29 1.66 -6.21
C GLY A 70 -12.13 2.56 -6.61
N MET A 71 -10.88 2.10 -6.46
CA MET A 71 -9.67 2.89 -6.73
C MET A 71 -9.04 2.60 -8.07
N LEU A 72 -9.50 1.59 -8.82
CA LEU A 72 -8.86 1.20 -10.08
C LEU A 72 -8.91 2.29 -11.14
N GLY A 73 -10.05 2.98 -11.24
CA GLY A 73 -10.20 4.12 -12.15
C GLY A 73 -9.38 5.33 -11.74
N VAL A 74 -9.18 5.53 -10.44
CA VAL A 74 -8.44 6.68 -9.88
C VAL A 74 -6.95 6.60 -10.20
N PHE A 75 -6.40 5.39 -10.19
CA PHE A 75 -4.97 5.14 -10.43
C PHE A 75 -4.67 4.50 -11.79
N ASP A 76 -5.63 4.52 -12.72
CA ASP A 76 -5.52 3.93 -14.06
C ASP A 76 -5.01 2.47 -14.04
N LEU A 77 -5.49 1.71 -13.06
CA LEU A 77 -5.19 0.29 -12.90
C LEU A 77 -6.10 -0.58 -13.78
N SER A 78 -6.70 -0.06 -14.84
CA SER A 78 -7.57 -0.85 -15.75
C SER A 78 -6.76 -1.85 -16.60
N TYR A 79 -7.41 -2.64 -17.48
CA TYR A 79 -6.70 -3.35 -18.56
C TYR A 79 -6.97 -2.63 -19.88
N PRO A 80 -5.94 -2.30 -20.70
CA PRO A 80 -4.53 -2.64 -20.52
C PRO A 80 -3.83 -1.88 -19.39
N GLY A 81 -4.44 -0.82 -18.85
CA GLY A 81 -3.89 -0.01 -17.74
C GLY A 81 -2.57 0.65 -18.09
N SER A 82 -2.05 1.43 -17.15
CA SER A 82 -0.68 1.94 -17.25
C SER A 82 0.21 1.40 -16.14
N ASP A 83 1.50 1.30 -16.44
CA ASP A 83 2.53 0.88 -15.47
C ASP A 83 2.93 2.04 -14.55
N VAL A 84 2.17 3.14 -14.49
CA VAL A 84 2.57 4.36 -13.76
C VAL A 84 2.71 4.11 -12.27
N PHE A 85 1.79 3.32 -11.69
CA PHE A 85 1.88 2.97 -10.27
C PHE A 85 3.12 2.10 -9.99
N GLU A 86 3.31 1.04 -10.79
CA GLU A 86 4.47 0.15 -10.67
C GLU A 86 5.80 0.92 -10.81
N GLN A 87 5.92 1.77 -11.82
CA GLN A 87 7.09 2.63 -12.03
C GLN A 87 7.33 3.58 -10.84
N GLN A 88 6.27 4.18 -10.29
CA GLN A 88 6.41 5.08 -9.16
C GLN A 88 6.83 4.33 -7.90
N LEU A 89 6.27 3.14 -7.65
CA LEU A 89 6.66 2.28 -6.53
C LEU A 89 8.10 1.79 -6.67
N ALA A 90 8.50 1.35 -7.86
CA ALA A 90 9.87 0.91 -8.18
C ALA A 90 10.93 2.00 -7.93
N ALA A 91 10.54 3.27 -8.08
CA ALA A 91 11.43 4.41 -7.92
C ALA A 91 11.61 4.84 -6.46
N GLU A 92 10.84 4.28 -5.52
CA GLU A 92 10.97 4.63 -4.11
C GLU A 92 12.24 4.02 -3.49
N PRO A 93 12.99 4.77 -2.67
CA PRO A 93 14.27 4.31 -2.12
C PRO A 93 14.14 3.16 -1.11
N TRP A 94 12.94 2.95 -0.57
CA TRP A 94 12.66 1.88 0.38
C TRP A 94 12.23 0.57 -0.31
N VAL A 95 12.05 0.58 -1.64
CA VAL A 95 11.68 -0.58 -2.45
C VAL A 95 12.92 -1.15 -3.15
N ALA A 96 13.13 -2.46 -3.01
CA ALA A 96 14.20 -3.20 -3.68
C ALA A 96 13.76 -3.79 -5.03
N SER A 97 12.50 -4.22 -5.13
CA SER A 97 11.90 -4.76 -6.34
C SER A 97 10.38 -4.63 -6.28
N VAL A 98 9.74 -4.56 -7.44
CA VAL A 98 8.28 -4.59 -7.59
C VAL A 98 7.91 -5.49 -8.76
N GLU A 99 6.75 -6.13 -8.65
CA GLU A 99 6.09 -6.89 -9.71
C GLU A 99 4.59 -6.64 -9.60
N ARG A 100 3.94 -6.27 -10.71
CA ARG A 100 2.48 -6.27 -10.81
C ARG A 100 1.97 -7.70 -11.05
N VAL A 101 1.46 -8.35 -10.00
CA VAL A 101 1.02 -9.76 -10.05
C VAL A 101 -0.41 -9.92 -10.55
N GLU A 102 -1.27 -8.94 -10.25
CA GLU A 102 -2.61 -8.83 -10.82
C GLU A 102 -2.90 -7.36 -11.11
N ARG A 103 -4.05 -7.09 -11.73
CA ARG A 103 -4.44 -5.75 -12.14
C ARG A 103 -4.41 -4.75 -10.96
N GLU A 104 -4.88 -5.15 -9.80
CA GLU A 104 -4.98 -4.36 -8.58
C GLU A 104 -3.98 -4.78 -7.48
N VAL A 105 -3.05 -5.68 -7.80
CA VAL A 105 -2.17 -6.29 -6.80
C VAL A 105 -0.71 -6.16 -7.23
N PHE A 106 0.11 -5.60 -6.33
CA PHE A 106 1.54 -5.41 -6.51
C PHE A 106 2.30 -6.18 -5.44
N ALA A 107 3.20 -7.07 -5.86
CA ALA A 107 4.19 -7.65 -4.97
C ALA A 107 5.43 -6.77 -4.97
N PHE A 108 6.04 -6.54 -3.81
CA PHE A 108 7.27 -5.78 -3.71
C PHE A 108 8.10 -6.22 -2.50
N THR A 109 9.39 -5.99 -2.60
CA THR A 109 10.35 -6.25 -1.52
C THR A 109 10.86 -4.93 -0.99
N THR A 110 10.92 -4.80 0.32
CA THR A 110 11.45 -3.63 1.01
C THR A 110 12.95 -3.81 1.29
N THR A 111 13.69 -2.71 1.35
CA THR A 111 15.15 -2.74 1.61
C THR A 111 15.50 -3.11 3.05
N THR A 112 14.53 -3.02 3.96
CA THR A 112 14.63 -3.36 5.39
C THR A 112 13.27 -3.84 5.88
N VAL A 113 13.24 -4.65 6.93
CA VAL A 113 11.97 -5.02 7.60
C VAL A 113 11.21 -3.77 8.05
N LEU A 114 9.94 -3.67 7.66
CA LEU A 114 9.04 -2.59 8.06
C LEU A 114 7.80 -3.13 8.79
N THR A 115 7.11 -2.28 9.55
CA THR A 115 5.80 -2.58 10.12
C THR A 115 4.68 -2.27 9.12
N ALA A 116 3.54 -2.94 9.27
CA ALA A 116 2.44 -2.83 8.28
C ALA A 116 1.87 -1.41 8.15
N ASP A 117 1.81 -0.63 9.22
CA ASP A 117 1.39 0.77 9.22
C ASP A 117 2.36 1.66 8.42
N VAL A 118 3.67 1.44 8.59
CA VAL A 118 4.72 2.17 7.85
C VAL A 118 4.67 1.83 6.36
N VAL A 119 4.49 0.55 6.01
CA VAL A 119 4.35 0.13 4.61
C VAL A 119 3.10 0.74 3.98
N LEU A 120 1.94 0.68 4.66
CA LEU A 120 0.73 1.32 4.15
C LEU A 120 0.92 2.83 3.99
N ALA A 121 1.54 3.51 4.95
CA ALA A 121 1.82 4.94 4.87
C ALA A 121 2.68 5.29 3.64
N HIS A 122 3.72 4.50 3.36
CA HIS A 122 4.52 4.67 2.15
C HIS A 122 3.71 4.44 0.87
N CYS A 123 2.86 3.42 0.82
CA CYS A 123 1.98 3.18 -0.31
C CYS A 123 0.99 4.33 -0.53
N VAL A 124 0.47 4.94 0.54
CA VAL A 124 -0.39 6.14 0.48
C VAL A 124 0.38 7.34 -0.10
N ASP A 125 1.63 7.56 0.32
CA ASP A 125 2.47 8.61 -0.27
C ASP A 125 2.71 8.38 -1.77
N VAL A 126 2.97 7.13 -2.17
CA VAL A 126 3.10 6.72 -3.60
C VAL A 126 1.82 7.02 -4.37
N CYS A 127 0.66 6.65 -3.83
CA CYS A 127 -0.64 6.98 -4.43
C CYS A 127 -0.78 8.50 -4.65
N GLY A 128 -0.39 9.31 -3.67
CA GLY A 128 -0.39 10.77 -3.81
C GLY A 128 0.52 11.28 -4.93
N LYS A 129 1.68 10.65 -5.16
CA LYS A 129 2.58 10.97 -6.29
C LYS A 129 1.98 10.56 -7.63
N VAL A 130 1.42 9.35 -7.71
CA VAL A 130 0.76 8.83 -8.91
C VAL A 130 -0.45 9.70 -9.28
N PHE A 131 -1.30 10.04 -8.33
CA PHE A 131 -2.47 10.89 -8.57
C PHE A 131 -2.08 12.24 -9.19
N ARG A 132 -1.04 12.90 -8.64
CA ARG A 132 -0.52 14.16 -9.21
C ARG A 132 0.00 13.97 -10.64
N ARG A 133 0.64 12.84 -10.92
CA ARG A 133 1.19 12.52 -12.26
C ARG A 133 0.11 12.23 -13.29
N LEU A 134 -1.02 11.65 -12.88
CA LEU A 134 -2.14 11.35 -13.77
C LEU A 134 -3.03 12.57 -14.06
N ASN A 135 -3.06 13.55 -13.14
CA ASN A 135 -3.97 14.70 -13.21
C ASN A 135 -3.28 16.06 -13.43
N GLY A 136 -1.94 16.09 -13.54
CA GLY A 136 -1.14 17.28 -13.81
C GLY A 136 -0.61 17.30 -15.24
#